data_AF-A0A2M8C1Y3-F1
#
_entry.id   AF-A0A2M8C1Y3-F1
#
_cell.length_a   1.000
_cell.length_b   1.000
_cell.length_c   1.000
_cell.angle_alpha   90.00
_cell.angle_beta   90.00
_cell.angle_gamma   90.00
#
_symmetry.space_group_name_H-M   'P 1'
#
loop_
_entity.id
_entity.type
_entity.pdbx_description
1 polymer ?
#
loop_
_entity_poly.entity_id
_entity_poly.type
_entity_poly.pdbx_seq_one_letter_code
_entity_poly.pdbx_strand_id
1 'polypeptide(L)'
;MAATHQRKRLSSLVTGLRETEWPGWIRAALEAARLAPSAMNRQPWSFYIERNNITVSVSRPGMEFSVAKRLDCGIAMLHMEVAALSYGIRGEWEFLKAPQVARFRIS
;
A
#
# COMPACT_ATOMS: atom_id res chain seq x y z
N MET A 1 -10.35 -22.66 -16.62
CA MET A 1 -10.68 -21.86 -15.43
C MET A 1 -9.75 -20.67 -15.39
N ALA A 2 -10.26 -19.43 -15.38
CA ALA A 2 -9.42 -18.23 -15.32
C ALA A 2 -8.71 -18.19 -13.96
N ALA A 3 -7.40 -17.94 -13.95
CA ALA A 3 -6.60 -17.99 -12.74
C ALA A 3 -7.14 -17.04 -11.66
N THR A 4 -7.49 -17.63 -10.52
CA THR A 4 -7.85 -17.02 -9.25
C THR A 4 -6.82 -15.96 -8.84
N HIS A 5 -7.26 -14.71 -8.67
CA HIS A 5 -6.58 -13.60 -7.97
C HIS A 5 -5.04 -13.58 -8.06
N GLN A 6 -4.48 -13.37 -9.26
CA GLN A 6 -3.04 -13.13 -9.38
C GLN A 6 -2.66 -11.80 -8.73
N ARG A 7 -1.78 -11.85 -7.74
CA ARG A 7 -1.22 -10.67 -7.06
C ARG A 7 0.30 -10.69 -7.10
N LYS A 8 0.91 -9.51 -7.23
CA LYS A 8 2.34 -9.30 -7.09
C LYS A 8 2.79 -9.83 -5.72
N ARG A 9 4.02 -10.32 -5.64
CA ARG A 9 4.62 -10.77 -4.37
C ARG A 9 4.79 -9.55 -3.46
N LEU A 10 4.49 -9.68 -2.17
CA LEU A 10 4.64 -8.58 -1.22
C LEU A 10 6.06 -8.00 -1.25
N SER A 11 7.07 -8.89 -1.29
CA SER A 11 8.49 -8.51 -1.38
C SER A 11 8.84 -7.64 -2.59
N SER A 12 8.06 -7.67 -3.68
CA SER A 12 8.28 -6.83 -4.85
C SER A 12 7.63 -5.44 -4.75
N LEU A 13 6.83 -5.20 -3.71
CA LEU A 13 6.07 -3.97 -3.49
C LEU A 13 6.65 -3.12 -2.36
N VAL A 14 7.53 -3.67 -1.54
CA VAL A 14 7.98 -3.07 -0.29
C VAL A 14 9.45 -2.67 -0.34
N THR A 15 9.77 -1.52 0.25
CA THR A 15 11.13 -1.03 0.52
C THR A 15 11.18 -0.36 1.89
N GLY A 16 12.36 0.04 2.36
CA GLY A 16 12.54 0.69 3.66
C GLY A 16 12.97 -0.30 4.74
N LEU A 17 12.29 -0.26 5.89
CA LEU A 17 12.58 -1.09 7.06
C LEU A 17 12.59 -2.59 6.71
N ARG A 18 13.55 -3.34 7.26
CA ARG A 18 13.64 -4.79 7.01
C ARG A 18 12.44 -5.52 7.61
N GLU A 19 12.00 -6.58 6.93
CA GLU A 19 10.83 -7.36 7.33
C GLU A 19 10.93 -7.97 8.75
N THR A 20 12.15 -8.29 9.19
CA THR A 20 12.44 -8.75 10.56
C THR A 20 12.22 -7.69 11.64
N GLU A 21 12.16 -6.43 11.25
CA GLU A 21 11.99 -5.28 12.16
C GLU A 21 10.56 -4.72 12.13
N TRP A 22 9.67 -5.27 11.30
CA TRP A 22 8.31 -4.80 11.18
C TRP A 22 7.51 -5.04 12.46
N PRO A 23 6.87 -4.00 13.04
CA PRO A 23 5.80 -4.20 14.00
C PRO A 23 4.71 -5.13 13.44
N GLY A 24 4.06 -5.90 14.31
CA GLY A 24 3.11 -6.95 13.90
C GLY A 24 1.97 -6.48 12.98
N TRP A 25 1.53 -5.22 13.13
CA TRP A 25 0.47 -4.64 12.30
C TRP A 25 0.90 -4.40 10.84
N ILE A 26 2.20 -4.14 10.58
CA ILE A 26 2.68 -3.74 9.25
C ILE A 26 2.44 -4.86 8.23
N ARG A 27 2.76 -6.11 8.59
CA ARG A 27 2.55 -7.24 7.69
C ARG A 27 1.07 -7.37 7.31
N ALA A 28 0.17 -7.32 8.30
CA ALA A 28 -1.26 -7.43 8.06
C ALA A 28 -1.79 -6.29 7.17
N ALA A 29 -1.36 -5.07 7.46
CA ALA A 29 -1.71 -3.88 6.68
C ALA A 29 -1.27 -3.99 5.21
N LEU A 30 -0.03 -4.43 4.97
CA LEU A 30 0.50 -4.56 3.61
C LEU A 30 -0.09 -5.74 2.84
N GLU A 31 -0.38 -6.87 3.48
CA GLU A 31 -1.07 -7.99 2.85
C GLU A 31 -2.50 -7.60 2.44
N ALA A 32 -3.24 -6.90 3.31
CA ALA A 32 -4.56 -6.39 2.98
C ALA A 32 -4.51 -5.42 1.79
N ALA A 33 -3.56 -4.48 1.80
CA ALA A 33 -3.35 -3.55 0.70
C ALA A 33 -2.97 -4.27 -0.61
N ARG A 34 -2.12 -5.30 -0.53
CA ARG A 34 -1.72 -6.14 -1.69
C ARG A 34 -2.91 -6.87 -2.31
N LEU A 35 -3.88 -7.29 -1.50
CA LEU A 35 -5.07 -8.01 -1.94
C LEU A 35 -6.15 -7.09 -2.54
N ALA A 36 -6.06 -5.78 -2.34
CA ALA A 36 -7.02 -4.80 -2.86
C ALA A 36 -7.25 -4.96 -4.39
N PRO A 37 -8.47 -4.66 -4.88
CA PRO A 37 -8.74 -4.63 -6.32
C PRO A 37 -8.06 -3.43 -6.99
N SER A 38 -7.79 -3.54 -8.29
CA SER A 38 -7.31 -2.42 -9.11
C SER A 38 -7.75 -2.60 -10.56
N ALA A 39 -7.90 -1.48 -11.27
CA ALA A 39 -8.24 -1.50 -12.69
C ALA A 39 -7.24 -2.34 -13.49
N MET A 40 -7.75 -3.28 -14.30
CA MET A 40 -6.95 -4.25 -15.07
C MET A 40 -5.95 -5.06 -14.22
N ASN A 41 -6.20 -5.18 -12.91
CA ASN A 41 -5.32 -5.85 -11.95
C ASN A 41 -3.87 -5.31 -11.98
N ARG A 42 -3.69 -4.02 -12.31
CA ARG A 42 -2.36 -3.38 -12.46
C ARG A 42 -1.56 -3.34 -11.16
N GLN A 43 -2.26 -3.29 -10.03
CA GLN A 43 -1.70 -3.21 -8.68
C GLN A 43 -0.63 -2.12 -8.62
N PRO A 44 -0.99 -0.86 -8.88
CA PRO A 44 -0.04 0.20 -9.16
C PRO A 44 0.63 0.75 -7.90
N TRP A 45 0.45 0.14 -6.72
CA TRP A 45 0.99 0.61 -5.45
C TRP A 45 2.39 0.04 -5.16
N SER A 46 3.22 0.85 -4.52
CA SER A 46 4.40 0.41 -3.75
C SER A 46 4.38 1.05 -2.37
N PHE A 47 5.05 0.41 -1.42
CA PHE A 47 5.04 0.78 -0.01
C PHE A 47 6.48 1.02 0.48
N TYR A 48 6.74 2.19 1.01
CA TYR A 48 7.97 2.49 1.74
C TYR A 48 7.67 2.45 3.23
N ILE A 49 8.37 1.58 3.96
CA ILE A 49 8.06 1.24 5.34
C ILE A 49 9.07 1.93 6.26
N GLU A 50 8.55 2.62 7.26
CA GLU A 50 9.31 3.15 8.38
C GLU A 50 8.69 2.63 9.69
N ARG A 51 9.39 2.82 10.82
CA ARG A 51 8.96 2.27 12.12
C ARG A 51 7.53 2.69 12.52
N ASN A 52 7.17 3.94 12.24
CA ASN A 52 5.91 4.55 12.69
C ASN A 52 5.03 5.04 11.52
N ASN A 53 5.41 4.74 10.27
CA ASN A 53 4.61 5.17 9.12
C ASN A 53 4.82 4.25 7.91
N ILE A 54 3.84 4.26 6.99
CA ILE A 54 3.94 3.60 5.69
C ILE A 54 3.59 4.63 4.61
N THR A 55 4.50 4.84 3.66
CA THR A 55 4.26 5.71 2.51
C THR A 55 3.82 4.90 1.28
N VAL A 56 2.65 5.20 0.75
CA VAL A 56 2.10 4.59 -0.48
C VAL A 56 2.49 5.45 -1.68
N SER A 57 2.99 4.81 -2.74
CA SER A 57 3.38 5.46 -4.00
C SER A 57 2.84 4.72 -5.21
N VAL A 58 2.78 5.40 -6.36
CA VAL A 58 2.49 4.73 -7.64
C VAL A 58 3.77 4.09 -8.19
N SER A 59 3.80 2.76 -8.27
CA SER A 59 4.90 1.96 -8.82
C SER A 59 4.90 2.02 -10.36
N ARG A 60 5.62 2.99 -10.95
CA ARG A 60 6.28 2.98 -12.28
C ARG A 60 6.52 4.41 -12.80
N PRO A 61 7.73 4.74 -13.29
CA PRO A 61 7.95 5.85 -14.20
C PRO A 61 7.61 5.43 -15.63
N GLY A 62 6.95 6.31 -16.41
CA GLY A 62 6.62 6.05 -17.82
C GLY A 62 5.12 6.09 -18.09
N MET A 63 4.65 7.29 -18.39
CA MET A 63 3.32 7.70 -18.86
C MET A 63 2.14 7.50 -17.87
N GLU A 64 1.67 8.67 -17.43
CA GLU A 64 0.48 8.97 -16.63
C GLU A 64 0.53 8.48 -15.17
N PHE A 65 0.81 9.39 -14.24
CA PHE A 65 0.25 9.34 -12.88
C PHE A 65 -1.25 9.63 -12.97
N SER A 66 -1.97 8.77 -13.69
CA SER A 66 -3.37 9.01 -13.96
C SER A 66 -4.15 9.02 -12.66
N VAL A 67 -5.21 9.82 -12.65
CA VAL A 67 -6.23 9.82 -11.59
C VAL A 67 -6.67 8.38 -11.26
N ALA A 68 -6.77 7.51 -12.27
CA ALA A 68 -7.10 6.10 -12.09
C ALA A 68 -6.08 5.33 -11.22
N LYS A 69 -4.77 5.50 -11.44
CA LYS A 69 -3.74 4.81 -10.61
C LYS A 69 -3.75 5.32 -9.17
N ARG A 70 -3.96 6.63 -8.96
CA ARG A 70 -4.09 7.20 -7.60
C ARG A 70 -5.37 6.72 -6.91
N LEU A 71 -6.46 6.56 -7.66
CA LEU A 71 -7.71 5.98 -7.15
C LEU A 71 -7.50 4.52 -6.74
N ASP A 72 -6.83 3.70 -7.56
CA ASP A 72 -6.45 2.33 -7.20
C ASP A 72 -5.60 2.30 -5.90
N CYS A 73 -4.67 3.25 -5.73
CA CYS A 73 -3.94 3.39 -4.47
C CYS A 73 -4.84 3.77 -3.30
N GLY A 74 -5.86 4.62 -3.50
CA GLY A 74 -6.86 4.94 -2.46
C GLY A 74 -7.63 3.72 -1.96
N ILE A 75 -7.94 2.77 -2.85
CA ILE A 75 -8.53 1.48 -2.46
C ILE A 75 -7.55 0.69 -1.59
N ALA A 76 -6.28 0.59 -2.00
CA ALA A 76 -5.26 -0.09 -1.21
C ALA A 76 -5.01 0.58 0.15
N MET A 77 -5.09 1.92 0.22
CA MET A 77 -4.99 2.70 1.44
C MET A 77 -6.09 2.31 2.44
N LEU A 78 -7.36 2.25 2.01
CA LEU A 78 -8.47 1.82 2.88
C LEU A 78 -8.26 0.39 3.40
N HIS A 79 -7.86 -0.54 2.54
CA HIS A 79 -7.56 -1.92 2.95
C HIS A 79 -6.43 -1.98 3.98
N MET A 80 -5.38 -1.16 3.79
CA MET A 80 -4.27 -1.05 4.72
C MET A 80 -4.72 -0.54 6.09
N GLU A 81 -5.52 0.52 6.12
CA GLU A 81 -6.00 1.15 7.35
C GLU A 81 -6.95 0.25 8.13
N VAL A 82 -7.88 -0.44 7.47
CA VAL A 82 -8.79 -1.41 8.12
C VAL A 82 -8.00 -2.54 8.79
N ALA A 83 -6.95 -3.04 8.13
CA ALA A 83 -6.09 -4.07 8.70
C ALA A 83 -5.18 -3.55 9.82
N ALA A 84 -4.74 -2.28 9.77
CA ALA A 84 -4.05 -1.65 10.90
C ALA A 84 -5.01 -1.51 12.11
N LEU A 85 -6.26 -1.12 11.86
CA LEU A 85 -7.28 -0.95 12.89
C LEU A 85 -7.65 -2.27 13.59
N SER A 86 -7.64 -3.40 12.88
CA SER A 86 -7.87 -4.71 13.52
C SER A 86 -6.75 -5.13 14.49
N TYR A 87 -5.59 -4.48 14.40
CA TYR A 87 -4.47 -4.59 15.34
C TYR A 87 -4.48 -3.49 16.41
N GLY A 88 -5.55 -2.69 16.48
CA GLY A 88 -5.66 -1.55 17.42
C GLY A 88 -4.82 -0.33 17.03
N ILE A 89 -4.23 -0.32 15.83
CA ILE A 89 -3.42 0.80 15.35
C ILE A 89 -4.33 1.81 14.66
N ARG A 90 -4.26 3.06 15.13
CA ARG A 90 -4.91 4.21 14.51
C ARG A 90 -3.85 5.14 13.95
N GLY A 91 -4.25 5.95 12.98
CA GLY A 91 -3.34 6.87 12.33
C GLY A 91 -4.07 7.82 11.40
N GLU A 92 -3.28 8.65 10.74
CA GLU A 92 -3.75 9.68 9.82
C GLU A 92 -3.05 9.55 8.48
N TRP A 93 -3.79 9.90 7.42
CA TRP A 93 -3.24 10.02 6.08
C TRP A 93 -2.76 11.44 5.80
N GLU A 94 -1.46 11.57 5.55
CA GLU A 94 -0.83 12.77 4.99
C GLU A 94 -0.75 12.61 3.46
N PHE A 95 -1.49 13.40 2.69
CA PHE A 95 -1.42 13.34 1.23
C PHE A 95 -0.12 13.94 0.70
N LEU A 96 0.50 13.25 -0.28
CA LEU A 96 1.80 13.61 -0.84
C LEU A 96 1.71 13.85 -2.36
N LYS A 97 2.75 14.52 -2.88
CA LYS A 97 2.92 14.80 -4.31
C LYS A 97 3.44 13.56 -5.04
N ALA A 98 3.11 13.45 -6.33
CA ALA A 98 3.57 12.35 -7.18
C ALA A 98 5.12 12.23 -7.15
N PRO A 99 5.68 11.00 -7.14
CA PRO A 99 5.00 9.70 -7.30
C PRO A 99 4.29 9.19 -6.03
N GLN A 100 4.51 9.83 -4.88
CA GLN A 100 3.86 9.46 -3.63
C GLN A 100 2.37 9.82 -3.70
N VAL A 101 1.57 9.02 -3.00
CA VAL A 101 0.12 9.21 -2.90
C VAL A 101 -0.21 9.78 -1.54
N ALA A 102 0.15 9.04 -0.49
CA ALA A 102 -0.05 9.45 0.89
C ALA A 102 0.87 8.67 1.83
N ARG A 103 1.06 9.18 3.04
CA ARG A 103 1.74 8.52 4.15
C ARG A 103 0.75 8.29 5.28
N PHE A 104 0.63 7.04 5.73
CA PHE A 104 -0.10 6.69 6.94
C PHE A 104 0.83 6.83 8.14
N ARG A 105 0.52 7.75 9.05
CA ARG A 105 1.29 7.99 10.28
C ARG A 105 0.50 7.48 11.47
N ILE A 106 1.11 6.65 12.32
CA ILE A 106 0.46 6.21 13.56
C ILE A 106 0.24 7.43 14.47
N SER A 107 -0.93 7.51 15.11
CA SER A 107 -1.32 8.50 16.12
C SER A 107 -1.09 7.99 17.54
#